data_AF-A0A142XXP5-F1
#
_entry.id   AF-A0A142XXP5-F1
#
_cell.length_a   1.000
_cell.length_b   1.000
_cell.length_c   1.000
_cell.angle_alpha   90.00
_cell.angle_beta   90.00
_cell.angle_gamma   90.00
#
_symmetry.space_group_name_H-M   'P 1'
#
loop_
_entity.id
_entity.type
_entity.pdbx_description
1 polymer ?
#
loop_
_entity_poly.entity_id
_entity_poly.type
_entity_poly.pdbx_seq_one_letter_code
_entity_poly.pdbx_strand_id
1 'polypeptide(L)'
;MKLDTLIEILNDYREEFGGDAEVRLMTQQNWPFENRICGVTSGRDMNESDEDDDQDVADDQTVYIVEGGQICYGSKRAWENYKDS
;
A
#
# COMPACT_ATOMS: atom_id res chain seq x y z
N MET A 1 1.37 5.42 10.50
CA MET A 1 2.01 4.13 10.79
C MET A 1 3.47 4.34 11.22
N LYS A 2 4.02 3.48 12.09
CA LYS A 2 5.46 3.46 12.42
C LYS A 2 6.19 2.48 11.50
N LEU A 3 7.50 2.64 11.34
CA LEU A 3 8.32 1.80 10.46
C LEU A 3 8.23 0.32 10.84
N ASP A 4 8.48 -0.01 12.11
CA ASP A 4 8.47 -1.40 12.58
C ASP A 4 7.11 -2.06 12.36
N THR A 5 6.01 -1.35 12.66
CA THR A 5 4.65 -1.84 12.41
C THR A 5 4.40 -2.10 10.92
N LEU A 6 4.89 -1.24 10.02
CA LEU A 6 4.76 -1.47 8.58
C LEU A 6 5.58 -2.70 8.15
N ILE A 7 6.80 -2.86 8.68
CA ILE A 7 7.65 -4.01 8.38
C ILE A 7 7.00 -5.31 8.86
N GLU A 8 6.43 -5.32 10.06
CA GLU A 8 5.70 -6.47 10.62
C GLU A 8 4.56 -6.89 9.67
N ILE A 9 3.68 -5.95 9.29
CA ILE A 9 2.56 -6.23 8.38
C ILE A 9 3.06 -6.73 7.00
N LEU A 10 4.11 -6.11 6.46
CA LEU A 10 4.66 -6.55 5.17
C LEU A 10 5.35 -7.91 5.25
N ASN A 11 5.91 -8.28 6.40
CA ASN A 11 6.45 -9.62 6.60
C ASN A 11 5.35 -10.67 6.63
N ASP A 12 4.20 -10.39 7.24
CA ASP A 12 3.05 -11.29 7.21
C ASP A 12 2.62 -11.58 5.74
N TYR A 13 2.47 -10.53 4.92
CA TYR A 13 2.17 -10.72 3.49
C TYR A 13 3.31 -11.37 2.70
N ARG A 14 4.57 -11.16 3.09
CA ARG A 14 5.71 -11.85 2.49
C ARG A 14 5.66 -13.36 2.78
N GLU A 15 5.26 -13.76 3.97
CA GLU A 15 5.06 -15.16 4.32
C GLU A 15 3.91 -15.78 3.52
N GLU A 16 2.87 -15.01 3.22
CA GLU A 16 1.70 -15.45 2.47
C GLU A 16 1.91 -15.53 0.95
N PHE A 17 2.44 -14.47 0.33
CA PHE A 17 2.54 -14.33 -1.14
C PHE A 17 3.96 -14.50 -1.68
N GLY A 18 4.97 -14.54 -0.80
CA GLY A 18 6.38 -14.61 -1.19
C GLY A 18 7.04 -13.24 -1.32
N GLY A 19 8.39 -13.25 -1.38
CA GLY A 19 9.20 -12.02 -1.39
C GLY A 19 9.16 -11.21 -2.70
N ASP A 20 8.59 -11.78 -3.76
CA ASP A 20 8.49 -11.15 -5.08
C ASP A 20 7.10 -10.53 -5.33
N ALA A 21 6.21 -10.55 -4.32
CA ALA A 21 4.87 -9.96 -4.42
C ALA A 21 4.96 -8.45 -4.72
N GLU A 22 4.14 -7.98 -5.65
CA GLU A 22 4.13 -6.57 -6.05
C GLU A 22 3.52 -5.70 -4.96
N VAL A 23 4.19 -4.60 -4.62
CA VAL A 23 3.68 -3.60 -3.67
C VAL A 23 3.31 -2.32 -4.43
N ARG A 24 2.04 -1.91 -4.31
CA ARG A 24 1.51 -0.69 -4.93
C ARG A 24 1.07 0.33 -3.89
N LEU A 25 1.12 1.61 -4.26
CA LEU A 25 0.57 2.69 -3.45
C LEU A 25 -0.85 3.01 -3.92
N MET A 26 -1.80 3.00 -2.99
CA MET A 26 -3.18 3.42 -3.26
C MET A 26 -3.38 4.84 -2.71
N THR A 27 -3.46 5.82 -3.61
CA THR A 27 -3.47 7.25 -3.30
C THR A 27 -4.36 8.02 -4.29
N GLN A 28 -4.89 9.16 -3.88
CA GLN A 28 -5.74 10.01 -4.71
C GLN A 28 -5.29 11.48 -4.70
N GLN A 29 -4.17 11.83 -5.36
CA GLN A 29 -3.62 13.20 -5.28
C GLN A 29 -3.05 13.80 -6.56
N ASN A 30 -3.17 15.13 -6.66
CA ASN A 30 -2.67 15.96 -7.78
C ASN A 30 -1.41 16.79 -7.42
N TRP A 31 -0.93 16.72 -6.17
CA TRP A 31 0.13 17.58 -5.61
C TRP A 31 1.04 16.77 -4.68
N PRO A 32 2.28 17.24 -4.41
CA PRO A 32 3.17 16.54 -3.48
C PRO A 32 2.71 16.79 -2.05
N PHE A 33 1.97 15.85 -1.44
CA PHE A 33 1.62 15.91 -0.02
C PHE A 33 2.34 14.85 0.80
N GLU A 34 2.47 15.13 2.08
CA GLU A 34 2.81 14.12 3.09
C GLU A 34 1.50 13.54 3.62
N ASN A 35 1.25 12.26 3.36
CA ASN A 35 0.05 11.58 3.81
C ASN A 35 0.38 10.56 4.90
N ARG A 36 -0.57 10.32 5.79
CA ARG A 36 -0.47 9.15 6.68
C ARG A 36 -0.63 7.88 5.85
N ILE A 37 0.04 6.80 6.25
CA ILE A 37 -0.36 5.44 5.87
C ILE A 37 -1.38 4.98 6.91
N CYS A 38 -2.60 4.65 6.46
CA CYS A 38 -3.66 4.16 7.34
C CYS A 38 -3.56 2.64 7.55
N GLY A 39 -3.13 1.89 6.54
CA GLY A 39 -3.09 0.43 6.55
C GLY A 39 -2.39 -0.15 5.33
N VAL A 40 -2.35 -1.49 5.30
CA VAL A 40 -1.94 -2.31 4.17
C VAL A 40 -3.01 -3.37 3.95
N THR A 41 -3.36 -3.64 2.70
CA THR A 41 -4.34 -4.68 2.31
C THR A 41 -3.79 -5.49 1.14
N SER A 42 -4.28 -6.71 0.93
CA SER A 42 -4.03 -7.46 -0.30
C SER A 42 -5.20 -7.40 -1.28
N GLY A 43 -4.98 -7.78 -2.53
CA GLY A 43 -6.07 -8.02 -3.48
C GLY A 43 -7.03 -9.11 -2.99
N ARG A 44 -6.49 -10.17 -2.39
CA ARG A 44 -7.28 -11.26 -1.81
C ARG A 44 -8.24 -10.74 -0.75
N ASP A 45 -7.76 -9.97 0.22
CA ASP A 45 -8.62 -9.42 1.29
C ASP A 45 -9.73 -8.52 0.73
N MET A 46 -9.43 -7.75 -0.32
CA MET A 46 -10.42 -6.89 -0.98
C MET A 46 -11.48 -7.70 -1.71
N ASN A 47 -11.09 -8.75 -2.44
CA ASN A 47 -12.01 -9.60 -3.19
C ASN A 47 -12.86 -10.48 -2.24
N GLU A 48 -12.30 -10.95 -1.11
CA GLU A 48 -13.04 -11.70 -0.09
C GLU A 48 -14.10 -10.84 0.63
N SER A 49 -13.95 -9.52 0.60
CA SER A 49 -14.86 -8.60 1.28
C SER A 49 -16.18 -8.36 0.52
N ASP A 50 -16.25 -8.70 -0.77
CA ASP A 50 -17.39 -8.48 -1.66
C ASP A 50 -17.89 -9.81 -2.28
N GLU A 51 -18.41 -10.72 -1.44
CA GLU A 51 -18.95 -12.04 -1.86
C GLU A 51 -20.13 -11.96 -2.86
N ASP A 52 -20.73 -10.78 -3.06
CA ASP A 52 -21.88 -10.55 -3.95
C ASP A 52 -21.49 -9.99 -5.34
N ASP A 53 -20.22 -9.71 -5.62
CA ASP A 53 -19.75 -9.19 -6.91
C ASP A 53 -18.93 -10.24 -7.68
N ASP A 54 -19.35 -10.59 -8.91
CA ASP A 54 -18.73 -11.63 -9.75
C ASP A 54 -17.38 -11.17 -10.37
N GLN A 55 -16.84 -10.02 -9.97
CA GLN A 55 -15.61 -9.44 -10.52
C GLN A 55 -14.62 -9.02 -9.42
N ASP A 56 -13.43 -9.62 -9.48
CA ASP A 56 -12.29 -9.21 -8.68
C ASP A 56 -11.93 -7.74 -8.95
N VAL A 57 -11.79 -6.96 -7.88
CA VAL A 57 -11.41 -5.54 -7.97
C VAL A 57 -9.89 -5.34 -8.02
N ALA A 58 -9.13 -6.38 -7.66
CA ALA A 58 -7.67 -6.38 -7.65
C ALA A 58 -7.08 -7.79 -7.87
N ASP A 59 -5.80 -7.85 -8.23
CA ASP A 59 -5.05 -9.11 -8.29
C ASP A 59 -4.73 -9.59 -6.87
N ASP A 60 -5.11 -10.83 -6.55
CA ASP A 60 -5.00 -11.44 -5.23
C ASP A 60 -3.64 -11.29 -4.56
N GLN A 61 -2.55 -11.36 -5.33
CA GLN A 61 -1.18 -11.37 -4.80
C GLN A 61 -0.58 -9.96 -4.68
N THR A 62 -1.29 -8.93 -5.12
CA THR A 62 -0.82 -7.55 -5.01
C THR A 62 -1.07 -7.01 -3.60
N VAL A 63 -0.04 -6.43 -2.99
CA VAL A 63 -0.11 -5.77 -1.69
C VAL A 63 -0.22 -4.26 -1.89
N TYR A 64 -1.17 -3.62 -1.22
CA TYR A 64 -1.46 -2.19 -1.35
C TYR A 64 -1.18 -1.46 -0.04
N ILE A 65 -0.33 -0.43 -0.09
CA ILE A 65 -0.21 0.56 0.98
C ILE A 65 -1.32 1.60 0.78
N VAL A 66 -2.20 1.75 1.78
CA VAL A 66 -3.39 2.60 1.67
C VAL A 66 -3.14 3.98 2.27
N GLU A 67 -3.44 5.01 1.48
CA GLU A 67 -3.41 6.40 1.91
C GLU A 67 -4.39 6.69 3.05
N GLY A 68 -3.92 7.41 4.06
CA GLY A 68 -4.72 8.09 5.07
C GLY A 68 -4.66 9.61 4.89
N GLY A 69 -5.27 10.36 5.80
CA GLY A 69 -5.39 11.81 5.65
C GLY A 69 -4.07 12.57 5.48
N GLN A 70 -4.12 13.61 4.65
CA GLN A 70 -3.04 14.58 4.42
C GLN A 70 -2.56 15.22 5.74
N ILE A 71 -1.24 15.36 5.86
CA ILE A 71 -0.55 16.06 6.95
C ILE A 71 -0.18 17.48 6.51
N CYS A 72 0.53 17.62 5.40
CA CYS A 72 1.00 18.90 4.86
C CYS A 72 1.45 18.76 3.39
N TYR A 73 2.03 19.82 2.83
CA TYR A 73 2.74 19.76 1.55
C TYR A 73 4.12 19.12 1.74
N GLY A 74 4.44 18.16 0.89
CA GLY A 74 5.74 17.48 0.86
C GLY A 74 6.78 18.21 0.02
N SER A 75 8.00 17.66 0.05
CA SER A 75 9.15 18.17 -0.71
C SER A 75 9.39 17.34 -1.97
N LYS A 76 9.63 18.02 -3.11
CA LYS A 76 10.02 17.37 -4.37
C LYS A 76 11.29 16.52 -4.25
N ARG A 77 12.13 16.80 -3.25
CA ARG A 77 13.36 16.04 -2.97
C ARG A 77 13.13 14.56 -2.67
N ALA A 78 11.93 14.17 -2.24
CA ALA A 78 11.59 12.76 -2.04
C ALA A 78 11.73 11.95 -3.35
N TRP A 79 11.29 12.51 -4.48
CA TRP A 79 11.45 11.89 -5.81
C TRP A 79 12.88 11.99 -6.36
N GLU A 80 13.73 12.84 -5.79
CA GLU A 80 15.14 12.96 -6.18
C GLU A 80 16.05 12.01 -5.38
N ASN A 81 15.59 11.50 -4.23
CA ASN A 81 16.42 10.76 -3.27
C ASN A 81 15.77 9.45 -2.78
N TYR A 82 14.82 8.89 -3.53
CA TYR A 82 14.27 7.57 -3.24
C TYR A 82 15.32 6.48 -3.52
N LYS A 83 15.14 5.30 -2.92
CA LYS A 83 15.97 4.12 -3.17
C LYS A 83 15.12 3.07 -3.87
N ASP A 84 15.63 2.44 -4.93
CA ASP A 84 14.92 1.44 -5.73
C ASP A 84 15.68 0.13 -5.99
N SER A 85 16.85 -0.05 -5.36
CA SER A 85 17.56 -1.34 -5.28
C SER A 85 18.59 -1.35 -4.15
#